data_AF-A0A2U1RF98-F1
#
_entry.id   AF-A0A2U1RF98-F1
#
_cell.length_a   1.000
_cell.length_b   1.000
_cell.length_c   1.000
_cell.angle_alpha   90.00
_cell.angle_beta   90.00
_cell.angle_gamma   90.00
#
_symmetry.space_group_name_H-M   'P 1'
#
loop_
_entity.id
_entity.type
_entity.pdbx_description
1 polymer ?
#
loop_
_entity_poly.entity_id
_entity_poly.type
_entity_poly.pdbx_seq_one_letter_code
_entity_poly.pdbx_strand_id
1 'polypeptide(L)'
;MNWEVIIKWLPKLAQGATLTLELVAIAVIAGLLLAIPLGIARSSKLWYVRSLPYAYIFFFRGTPLLVQLFLVYYGLAQFDAVRESSLWPYLRDPFWCATVTMTLHTAAYIAEILRGAIQAIPPGEIEAARALGMSRPKAMFYIILPRAARIGLPAYSNEVILMLKASALASTVTLLELTGMARTIIARTYLPVEIFFAAGVFYLVMAYVLVRGFKLLERWLRVDACQGR
;
A
#
# COMPACT_ATOMS: atom_id res chain seq x y z
N MET A 1 -14.98 31.55 -5.53
CA MET A 1 -15.08 30.29 -4.79
C MET A 1 -16.46 30.24 -4.15
N ASN A 2 -17.34 29.37 -4.64
CA ASN A 2 -18.69 29.24 -4.07
C ASN A 2 -18.67 28.30 -2.84
N TRP A 3 -18.59 28.88 -1.64
CA TRP A 3 -18.51 28.12 -0.38
C TRP A 3 -19.79 27.38 -0.02
N GLU A 4 -20.95 27.86 -0.43
CA GLU A 4 -22.24 27.20 -0.17
C GLU A 4 -22.30 25.84 -0.86
N VAL A 5 -21.79 25.77 -2.10
CA VAL A 5 -21.69 24.51 -2.85
C VAL A 5 -20.76 23.53 -2.14
N ILE A 6 -19.61 24.00 -1.66
CA ILE A 6 -18.67 23.14 -0.93
C ILE A 6 -19.33 22.56 0.32
N ILE A 7 -19.93 23.42 1.16
CA ILE A 7 -20.58 23.00 2.41
C ILE A 7 -21.71 22.00 2.14
N LYS A 8 -22.52 22.24 1.11
CA LYS A 8 -23.61 21.35 0.70
C LYS A 8 -23.14 19.93 0.37
N TRP A 9 -21.97 19.80 -0.27
CA TRP A 9 -21.45 18.51 -0.75
C TRP A 9 -20.42 17.86 0.18
N LEU A 10 -20.00 18.53 1.25
CA LEU A 10 -19.08 17.98 2.27
C LEU A 10 -19.48 16.57 2.74
N PRO A 11 -20.76 16.27 3.07
CA PRO A 11 -21.12 14.93 3.53
C PRO A 11 -20.89 13.83 2.48
N LYS A 12 -21.09 14.15 1.20
CA LYS A 12 -20.84 13.22 0.09
C LYS A 12 -19.35 13.01 -0.13
N LEU A 13 -18.55 14.08 -0.10
CA LEU A 13 -17.10 13.97 -0.17
C LEU A 13 -16.53 13.18 1.01
N ALA A 14 -17.08 13.36 2.21
CA ALA A 14 -16.71 12.56 3.38
C ALA A 14 -17.02 11.07 3.21
N GLN A 15 -18.16 10.70 2.60
CA GLN A 15 -18.47 9.31 2.24
C GLN A 15 -17.42 8.72 1.27
N GLY A 16 -17.04 9.50 0.25
CA GLY A 16 -15.96 9.11 -0.67
C GLY A 16 -14.62 8.94 0.04
N ALA A 17 -14.28 9.84 0.97
CA ALA A 17 -13.06 9.77 1.77
C ALA A 17 -13.04 8.53 2.70
N THR A 18 -14.17 8.16 3.31
CA THR A 18 -14.29 6.93 4.09
C THR A 18 -14.00 5.69 3.23
N LEU A 19 -14.57 5.62 2.02
CA LEU A 19 -14.31 4.51 1.10
C LEU A 19 -12.84 4.50 0.65
N THR A 20 -12.24 5.66 0.41
CA THR A 20 -10.80 5.79 0.14
C THR A 20 -9.96 5.19 1.27
N LEU A 21 -10.25 5.53 2.52
CA LEU A 21 -9.52 5.02 3.69
C LEU A 21 -9.72 3.52 3.88
N GLU A 22 -10.93 3.01 3.65
CA GLU A 22 -11.22 1.57 3.71
C GLU A 22 -10.41 0.80 2.67
N LEU A 23 -10.42 1.24 1.41
CA LEU A 23 -9.67 0.64 0.31
C LEU A 23 -8.16 0.61 0.61
N VAL A 24 -7.62 1.74 1.07
CA VAL A 24 -6.19 1.87 1.40
C VAL A 24 -5.82 1.01 2.61
N ALA A 25 -6.65 0.99 3.64
CA ALA A 25 -6.40 0.19 4.85
C ALA A 25 -6.34 -1.31 4.53
N ILE A 26 -7.31 -1.83 3.78
CA ILE A 26 -7.34 -3.23 3.37
C ILE A 26 -6.12 -3.55 2.50
N ALA A 27 -5.84 -2.73 1.49
CA ALA A 27 -4.73 -2.96 0.57
C ALA A 27 -3.37 -2.95 1.27
N VAL A 28 -3.13 -2.01 2.18
CA VAL A 28 -1.88 -1.91 2.95
C VAL A 28 -1.72 -3.05 3.94
N ILE A 29 -2.78 -3.43 4.67
CA ILE A 29 -2.71 -4.53 5.65
C ILE A 29 -2.48 -5.86 4.93
N ALA A 30 -3.30 -6.18 3.92
CA ALA A 30 -3.14 -7.41 3.14
C ALA A 30 -1.79 -7.40 2.40
N GLY A 31 -1.38 -6.25 1.87
CA GLY A 31 -0.12 -6.10 1.17
C GLY A 31 1.08 -6.29 2.08
N LEU A 32 1.04 -5.81 3.32
CA LEU A 32 2.08 -6.06 4.33
C LEU A 32 2.18 -7.55 4.67
N LEU A 33 1.04 -8.23 4.86
CA LEU A 33 1.02 -9.68 5.14
C LEU A 33 1.65 -10.49 4.00
N LEU A 34 1.40 -10.11 2.74
CA LEU A 34 2.05 -10.73 1.57
C LEU A 34 3.52 -10.33 1.44
N ALA A 35 3.86 -9.09 1.78
CA ALA A 35 5.20 -8.55 1.62
C ALA A 35 6.23 -9.17 2.57
N ILE A 36 5.82 -9.59 3.78
CA ILE A 36 6.72 -10.23 4.76
C ILE A 36 7.38 -11.50 4.18
N PRO A 37 6.64 -12.55 3.78
CA PRO A 37 7.25 -13.74 3.20
C PRO A 37 7.98 -13.44 1.88
N LEU A 38 7.44 -12.54 1.04
CA LEU A 38 8.10 -12.14 -0.21
C LEU A 38 9.46 -11.46 0.04
N GLY A 39 9.54 -10.52 0.96
CA GLY A 39 10.75 -9.78 1.30
C GLY A 39 11.81 -10.67 1.96
N ILE A 40 11.40 -11.60 2.83
CA ILE A 40 12.29 -12.62 3.42
C ILE A 40 12.85 -13.53 2.32
N ALA A 41 11.98 -14.10 1.48
CA ALA A 41 12.39 -14.98 0.39
C ALA A 41 13.29 -14.27 -0.61
N ARG A 42 12.98 -13.01 -0.93
CA ARG A 42 13.78 -12.15 -1.81
C ARG A 42 15.17 -11.84 -1.25
N SER A 43 15.32 -11.81 0.07
CA SER A 43 16.60 -11.61 0.79
C SER A 43 17.45 -12.88 0.88
N SER A 44 16.94 -14.03 0.44
CA SER A 44 17.67 -15.29 0.45
C SER A 44 18.91 -15.25 -0.44
N LYS A 45 19.98 -15.94 -0.01
CA LYS A 45 21.18 -16.18 -0.82
C LYS A 45 20.94 -17.20 -1.94
N LEU A 46 19.93 -18.06 -1.79
CA LEU A 46 19.60 -19.12 -2.73
C LEU A 46 18.88 -18.53 -3.95
N TRP A 47 19.47 -18.73 -5.13
CA TRP A 47 18.99 -18.09 -6.35
C TRP A 47 17.56 -18.51 -6.73
N TYR A 48 17.19 -19.78 -6.51
CA TYR A 48 15.87 -20.30 -6.81
C TYR A 48 14.79 -19.72 -5.89
N VAL A 49 15.07 -19.58 -4.59
CA VAL A 49 14.13 -18.97 -3.62
C VAL A 49 13.87 -17.50 -3.93
N ARG A 50 14.92 -16.75 -4.30
CA ARG A 50 14.79 -15.31 -4.58
C ARG A 50 14.22 -15.01 -5.97
N SER A 51 14.22 -15.97 -6.90
CA SER A 51 13.83 -15.77 -8.30
C SER A 51 12.35 -15.42 -8.47
N LEU A 52 11.45 -16.16 -7.79
CA LEU A 52 10.01 -15.94 -7.88
C LEU A 52 9.59 -14.58 -7.26
N PRO A 53 10.00 -14.23 -6.03
CA PRO A 53 9.78 -12.89 -5.50
C PRO A 53 10.41 -11.79 -6.37
N TYR A 54 11.58 -12.04 -6.97
CA TYR A 54 12.21 -11.07 -7.87
C TYR A 54 11.35 -10.78 -9.10
N ALA A 55 10.83 -11.82 -9.78
CA ALA A 55 9.96 -11.66 -10.93
C ALA A 55 8.66 -10.92 -10.57
N TYR A 56 8.03 -11.30 -9.45
CA TYR A 56 6.84 -10.62 -8.92
C TYR A 56 7.11 -9.13 -8.66
N ILE A 57 8.16 -8.82 -7.89
CA ILE A 57 8.53 -7.44 -7.55
C ILE A 57 8.86 -6.64 -8.81
N PHE A 58 9.61 -7.22 -9.75
CA PHE A 58 9.96 -6.60 -11.02
C PHE A 58 8.71 -6.25 -11.83
N PHE A 59 7.75 -7.16 -11.94
CA PHE A 59 6.51 -6.93 -12.68
C PHE A 59 5.68 -5.80 -12.05
N PHE A 60 5.37 -5.89 -10.75
CA PHE A 60 4.47 -4.94 -10.10
C PHE A 60 5.08 -3.54 -9.92
N ARG A 61 6.39 -3.44 -9.75
CA ARG A 61 7.11 -2.15 -9.68
C ARG A 61 7.46 -1.59 -11.06
N GLY A 62 7.57 -2.46 -12.07
CA GLY A 62 7.89 -2.08 -13.45
C GLY A 62 6.68 -1.70 -14.30
N THR A 63 5.45 -1.92 -13.82
CA THR A 63 4.21 -1.63 -14.55
C THR A 63 3.34 -0.58 -13.83
N PRO A 64 2.66 0.32 -14.54
CA PRO A 64 1.80 1.33 -13.91
C PRO A 64 0.61 0.69 -13.18
N LEU A 65 0.31 1.15 -11.95
CA LEU A 65 -0.84 0.68 -11.18
C LEU A 65 -2.17 0.80 -11.95
N LEU A 66 -2.35 1.87 -12.73
CA LEU A 66 -3.56 2.04 -13.55
C LEU A 66 -3.73 0.91 -14.58
N VAL A 67 -2.64 0.50 -15.23
CA VAL A 67 -2.66 -0.60 -16.20
C VAL A 67 -2.98 -1.92 -15.50
N GLN A 68 -2.37 -2.17 -14.33
CA GLN A 68 -2.67 -3.36 -13.52
C GLN A 68 -4.17 -3.40 -13.14
N LEU A 69 -4.73 -2.26 -12.75
CA LEU A 69 -6.15 -2.14 -12.39
C LEU A 69 -7.06 -2.45 -13.57
N PHE A 70 -6.74 -1.95 -14.77
CA PHE A 70 -7.49 -2.27 -15.98
C PHE A 70 -7.37 -3.72 -16.41
N LEU A 71 -6.19 -4.34 -16.26
CA LEU A 71 -6.03 -5.76 -16.54
C LEU A 71 -6.87 -6.62 -15.60
N VAL A 72 -6.95 -6.27 -14.31
CA VAL A 72 -7.80 -6.98 -13.35
C VAL A 72 -9.27 -6.74 -13.64
N TYR A 73 -9.69 -5.49 -13.80
CA TYR A 73 -11.12 -5.13 -13.93
C TYR A 73 -11.71 -5.48 -15.31
N TYR A 74 -11.02 -5.15 -16.41
CA TYR A 74 -11.51 -5.41 -17.77
C TYR A 74 -10.94 -6.69 -18.38
N GLY A 75 -9.67 -7.01 -18.08
CA GLY A 75 -8.96 -8.14 -18.69
C GLY A 75 -9.44 -9.49 -18.16
N LEU A 76 -9.63 -9.65 -16.85
CA LEU A 76 -10.08 -10.93 -16.28
C LEU A 76 -11.48 -11.34 -16.77
N ALA A 77 -12.34 -10.37 -17.06
CA ALA A 77 -13.67 -10.61 -17.60
C ALA A 77 -13.68 -11.27 -18.99
N GLN A 78 -12.55 -11.24 -19.72
CA GLN A 78 -12.45 -11.84 -21.05
C GLN A 78 -12.29 -13.38 -21.03
N PHE A 79 -12.00 -13.97 -19.88
CA PHE A 79 -11.75 -15.41 -19.75
C PHE A 79 -12.97 -16.13 -19.17
N ASP A 80 -13.55 -17.05 -19.94
CA ASP A 80 -14.73 -17.83 -19.53
C ASP A 80 -14.47 -18.61 -18.24
N ALA A 81 -13.28 -19.21 -18.11
CA ALA A 81 -12.84 -19.91 -16.92
C ALA A 81 -12.87 -19.05 -15.64
N VAL A 82 -12.63 -17.73 -15.77
CA VAL A 82 -12.72 -16.80 -14.63
C VAL A 82 -14.18 -16.44 -14.34
N ARG A 83 -14.98 -16.20 -15.38
CA ARG A 83 -16.40 -15.84 -15.26
C ARG A 83 -17.26 -16.96 -14.65
N GLU A 84 -16.91 -18.22 -14.95
CA GLU A 84 -17.58 -19.40 -14.40
C GLU A 84 -17.02 -19.81 -13.03
N SER A 85 -15.93 -19.19 -12.58
CA SER A 85 -15.32 -19.51 -11.28
C SER A 85 -16.15 -18.98 -10.11
N SER A 86 -15.97 -19.61 -8.95
CA SER A 86 -16.54 -19.14 -7.67
C SER A 86 -16.02 -17.77 -7.22
N LEU A 87 -14.93 -17.27 -7.83
CA LEU A 87 -14.35 -15.97 -7.54
C LEU A 87 -15.00 -14.83 -8.34
N TRP A 88 -15.78 -15.14 -9.37
CA TRP A 88 -16.41 -14.14 -10.23
C TRP A 88 -17.24 -13.07 -9.50
N PRO A 89 -18.03 -13.38 -8.44
CA PRO A 89 -18.75 -12.36 -7.68
C PRO A 89 -17.86 -11.25 -7.13
N TYR A 90 -16.60 -11.57 -6.80
CA TYR A 90 -15.59 -10.62 -6.34
C TYR A 90 -14.83 -10.01 -7.52
N LEU A 91 -14.44 -10.81 -8.51
CA LEU A 91 -13.64 -10.35 -9.66
C LEU A 91 -14.41 -9.50 -10.69
N ARG A 92 -15.74 -9.40 -10.55
CA ARG A 92 -16.57 -8.45 -11.32
C ARG A 92 -16.85 -7.16 -10.59
N ASP A 93 -16.64 -7.15 -9.26
CA ASP A 93 -16.98 -6.02 -8.41
C ASP A 93 -15.81 -5.01 -8.40
N PRO A 94 -16.06 -3.72 -8.70
CA PRO A 94 -15.02 -2.70 -8.75
C PRO A 94 -14.17 -2.59 -7.48
N PHE A 95 -14.82 -2.70 -6.30
CA PHE A 95 -14.15 -2.55 -5.02
C PHE A 95 -13.13 -3.67 -4.81
N TRP A 96 -13.53 -4.92 -5.06
CA TRP A 96 -12.64 -6.07 -4.94
C TRP A 96 -11.53 -6.06 -6.00
N CYS A 97 -11.82 -5.65 -7.24
CA CYS A 97 -10.81 -5.49 -8.28
C CYS A 97 -9.74 -4.46 -7.89
N ALA A 98 -10.15 -3.29 -7.42
CA ALA A 98 -9.24 -2.25 -6.95
C ALA A 98 -8.44 -2.72 -5.73
N THR A 99 -9.10 -3.35 -4.76
CA THR A 99 -8.47 -3.86 -3.54
C THR A 99 -7.40 -4.90 -3.85
N VAL A 100 -7.69 -5.91 -4.67
CA VAL A 100 -6.72 -6.94 -5.06
C VAL A 100 -5.55 -6.34 -5.82
N THR A 101 -5.83 -5.46 -6.79
CA THR A 101 -4.77 -4.80 -7.57
C THR A 101 -3.85 -3.99 -6.68
N MET A 102 -4.41 -3.15 -5.80
CA MET A 102 -3.63 -2.30 -4.89
C MET A 102 -2.86 -3.12 -3.86
N THR A 103 -3.45 -4.21 -3.36
CA THR A 103 -2.80 -5.17 -2.45
C THR A 103 -1.55 -5.77 -3.10
N LEU A 104 -1.67 -6.27 -4.33
CA LEU A 104 -0.54 -6.87 -5.04
C LEU A 104 0.51 -5.83 -5.41
N HIS A 105 0.09 -4.64 -5.82
CA HIS A 105 0.99 -3.54 -6.10
C HIS A 105 1.80 -3.17 -4.87
N THR A 106 1.14 -2.82 -3.76
CA THR A 106 1.83 -2.36 -2.55
C THR A 106 2.67 -3.46 -1.91
N ALA A 107 2.24 -4.72 -1.98
CA ALA A 107 3.03 -5.85 -1.49
C ALA A 107 4.41 -5.92 -2.15
N ALA A 108 4.50 -5.64 -3.46
CA ALA A 108 5.77 -5.62 -4.17
C ALA A 108 6.73 -4.51 -3.69
N TYR A 109 6.19 -3.31 -3.43
CA TYR A 109 6.97 -2.19 -2.91
C TYR A 109 7.43 -2.45 -1.46
N ILE A 110 6.52 -2.91 -0.60
CA ILE A 110 6.83 -3.23 0.80
C ILE A 110 7.84 -4.39 0.88
N ALA A 111 7.73 -5.42 0.03
CA ALA A 111 8.66 -6.54 0.00
C ALA A 111 10.09 -6.08 -0.35
N GLU A 112 10.21 -5.14 -1.29
CA GLU A 112 11.51 -4.56 -1.64
C GLU A 112 12.06 -3.68 -0.52
N ILE A 113 11.21 -2.89 0.15
CA ILE A 113 11.60 -2.11 1.34
C ILE A 113 12.14 -3.05 2.42
N LEU A 114 11.41 -4.14 2.71
CA LEU A 114 11.83 -5.14 3.70
C LEU A 114 13.16 -5.80 3.30
N ARG A 115 13.34 -6.15 2.02
CA ARG A 115 14.61 -6.68 1.50
C ARG A 115 15.76 -5.70 1.73
N GLY A 116 15.57 -4.43 1.38
CA GLY A 116 16.57 -3.38 1.60
C GLY A 116 16.90 -3.20 3.08
N ALA A 117 15.87 -3.20 3.94
CA ALA A 117 16.03 -3.08 5.38
C ALA A 117 16.77 -4.27 6.01
N ILE A 118 16.50 -5.50 5.57
CA ILE A 118 17.23 -6.71 6.01
C ILE A 118 18.71 -6.60 5.62
N GLN A 119 19.03 -6.10 4.44
CA GLN A 119 20.41 -5.94 3.97
C GLN A 119 21.17 -4.82 4.68
N ALA A 120 20.46 -3.82 5.20
CA ALA A 120 21.04 -2.71 5.94
C ALA A 120 21.42 -3.07 7.39
N ILE A 121 21.02 -4.24 7.89
CA ILE A 121 21.37 -4.70 9.24
C ILE A 121 22.88 -4.98 9.30
N PRO A 122 23.60 -4.45 10.31
CA PRO A 122 25.02 -4.74 10.49
C PRO A 122 25.29 -6.25 10.58
N PRO A 123 26.30 -6.78 9.88
CA PRO A 123 26.60 -8.21 9.89
C PRO A 123 26.90 -8.72 11.31
N GLY A 124 27.47 -7.88 12.18
CA GLY A 124 27.73 -8.20 13.59
C GLY A 124 26.49 -8.58 14.40
N GLU A 125 25.31 -7.99 14.12
CA GLU A 125 24.06 -8.40 14.81
C GLU A 125 23.68 -9.85 14.45
N ILE A 126 23.93 -10.24 13.19
CA ILE A 126 23.64 -11.59 12.67
C ILE A 126 24.69 -12.60 13.15
N GLU A 127 25.96 -12.18 13.24
CA GLU A 127 27.07 -13.01 13.74
C GLU A 127 26.93 -13.27 15.25
N ALA A 128 26.57 -12.24 16.03
CA ALA A 128 26.28 -12.38 17.46
C ALA A 128 25.14 -13.37 17.72
N ALA A 129 24.04 -13.28 16.97
CA ALA A 129 22.94 -14.23 17.07
C ALA A 129 23.39 -15.69 16.81
N ARG A 130 24.28 -15.89 15.82
CA ARG A 130 24.84 -17.23 15.54
C ARG A 130 25.81 -17.70 16.62
N ALA A 131 26.63 -16.81 17.17
CA ALA A 131 27.56 -17.13 18.26
C ALA A 131 26.82 -17.57 19.52
N LEU A 132 25.62 -17.02 19.76
CA LEU A 132 24.70 -17.44 20.83
C LEU A 132 23.90 -18.72 20.49
N GLY A 133 24.23 -19.42 19.39
CA GLY A 133 23.61 -20.68 19.01
C GLY A 133 22.21 -20.55 18.39
N MET A 134 21.79 -19.35 17.97
CA MET A 134 20.48 -19.20 17.31
C MET A 134 20.50 -19.84 15.91
N SER A 135 19.51 -20.69 15.64
CA SER A 135 19.27 -21.19 14.29
C SER A 135 18.84 -20.05 13.35
N ARG A 136 19.00 -20.22 12.03
CA ARG A 136 18.61 -19.19 11.04
C ARG A 136 17.16 -18.70 11.19
N PRO A 137 16.15 -19.57 11.40
CA PRO A 137 14.78 -19.11 11.64
C PRO A 137 14.64 -18.32 12.94
N LYS A 138 15.29 -18.75 14.03
CA LYS A 138 15.29 -18.00 15.29
C LYS A 138 15.90 -16.61 15.10
N ALA A 139 17.09 -16.52 14.50
CA ALA A 139 17.72 -15.24 14.21
C ALA A 139 16.83 -14.36 13.30
N MET A 140 16.14 -14.96 12.31
CA MET A 140 15.22 -14.24 11.42
C MET A 140 14.06 -13.60 12.19
N PHE A 141 13.32 -14.37 12.98
CA PHE A 141 12.10 -13.89 13.64
C PHE A 141 12.37 -13.03 14.88
N TYR A 142 13.43 -13.32 15.65
CA TYR A 142 13.67 -12.63 16.92
C TYR A 142 14.63 -11.44 16.80
N ILE A 143 15.49 -11.39 15.78
CA ILE A 143 16.49 -10.32 15.62
C ILE A 143 16.27 -9.56 14.31
N ILE A 144 16.35 -10.26 13.18
CA ILE A 144 16.41 -9.63 11.85
C ILE A 144 15.09 -8.93 11.49
N LEU A 145 13.94 -9.59 11.62
CA LEU A 145 12.65 -9.00 11.24
C LEU A 145 12.26 -7.80 12.11
N PRO A 146 12.34 -7.85 13.45
CA PRO A 146 12.09 -6.67 14.28
C PRO A 146 13.02 -5.51 13.96
N ARG A 147 14.30 -5.80 13.66
CA ARG A 147 15.28 -4.78 13.28
C ARG A 147 14.98 -4.17 11.91
N ALA A 148 14.72 -5.01 10.91
CA ALA A 148 14.37 -4.59 9.56
C ALA A 148 13.07 -3.76 9.55
N ALA A 149 12.07 -4.12 10.36
CA ALA A 149 10.84 -3.35 10.50
C ALA A 149 11.12 -1.91 10.96
N ARG A 150 12.03 -1.72 11.92
CA ARG A 150 12.43 -0.38 12.39
C ARG A 150 13.20 0.41 11.33
N ILE A 151 14.15 -0.25 10.64
CA ILE A 151 14.93 0.37 9.56
C ILE A 151 14.03 0.78 8.38
N GLY A 152 13.09 -0.09 8.01
CA GLY A 152 12.20 0.10 6.86
C GLY A 152 10.99 1.00 7.12
N LEU A 153 10.66 1.29 8.38
CA LEU A 153 9.46 2.04 8.77
C LEU A 153 9.30 3.40 8.03
N PRO A 154 10.35 4.23 7.86
CA PRO A 154 10.21 5.49 7.14
C PRO A 154 9.82 5.30 5.66
N ALA A 155 10.43 4.30 4.99
CA ALA A 155 10.10 3.97 3.61
C ALA A 155 8.70 3.35 3.48
N TYR A 156 8.30 2.51 4.44
CA TYR A 156 6.94 1.98 4.54
C TYR A 156 5.90 3.09 4.71
N SER A 157 6.17 4.07 5.56
CA SER A 157 5.28 5.23 5.75
C SER A 157 5.05 5.99 4.44
N ASN A 158 6.12 6.21 3.67
CA ASN A 158 6.03 6.85 2.35
C ASN A 158 5.19 6.03 1.38
N GLU A 159 5.36 4.71 1.35
CA GLU A 159 4.57 3.82 0.49
C GLU A 159 3.07 3.90 0.81
N VAL A 160 2.69 3.93 2.09
CA VAL A 160 1.27 4.08 2.49
C VAL A 160 0.68 5.42 2.04
N ILE A 161 1.45 6.51 2.12
CA ILE A 161 1.02 7.84 1.65
C ILE A 161 0.90 7.88 0.13
N LEU A 162 1.81 7.19 -0.59
CA LEU A 162 1.71 7.03 -2.04
C LEU A 162 0.46 6.23 -2.41
N MET A 163 0.16 5.15 -1.68
CA MET A 163 -1.03 4.33 -1.89
C MET A 163 -2.32 5.11 -1.67
N LEU A 164 -2.37 6.00 -0.67
CA LEU A 164 -3.51 6.92 -0.46
C LEU A 164 -3.75 7.83 -1.67
N LYS A 165 -2.70 8.30 -2.34
CA LYS A 165 -2.85 9.11 -3.56
C LYS A 165 -3.20 8.25 -4.76
N ALA A 166 -2.63 7.05 -4.83
CA ALA A 166 -2.84 6.11 -5.92
C ALA A 166 -4.27 5.54 -5.92
N SER A 167 -4.96 5.50 -4.77
CA SER A 167 -6.36 5.09 -4.67
C SER A 167 -7.30 5.93 -5.54
N ALA A 168 -6.93 7.18 -5.87
CA ALA A 168 -7.70 8.04 -6.77
C ALA A 168 -7.85 7.42 -8.17
N LEU A 169 -6.93 6.53 -8.57
CA LEU A 169 -7.04 5.76 -9.82
C LEU A 169 -8.25 4.81 -9.79
N ALA A 170 -8.71 4.36 -8.63
CA ALA A 170 -9.88 3.50 -8.53
C ALA A 170 -11.15 4.18 -9.08
N SER A 171 -11.22 5.52 -9.06
CA SER A 171 -12.30 6.27 -9.69
C SER A 171 -12.45 6.04 -11.19
N THR A 172 -11.43 5.51 -11.88
CA THR A 172 -11.52 5.17 -13.31
C THR A 172 -12.28 3.88 -13.58
N VAL A 173 -12.45 3.03 -12.57
CA VAL A 173 -13.23 1.77 -12.66
C VAL A 173 -14.54 1.87 -11.89
N THR A 174 -15.20 3.03 -11.93
CA THR A 174 -16.54 3.31 -11.37
C THR A 174 -16.65 3.37 -9.84
N LEU A 175 -15.55 3.22 -9.10
CA LEU A 175 -15.57 3.42 -7.65
C LEU A 175 -15.84 4.88 -7.30
N LEU A 176 -16.81 5.09 -6.40
CA LEU A 176 -17.16 6.40 -5.86
C LEU A 176 -16.34 6.72 -4.60
N GLU A 177 -15.04 6.44 -4.65
CA GLU A 177 -14.08 6.96 -3.66
C GLU A 177 -13.95 8.48 -3.81
N LEU A 178 -13.14 9.16 -2.99
CA LEU A 178 -13.10 10.62 -2.92
C LEU A 178 -13.01 11.34 -4.29
N THR A 179 -12.14 10.90 -5.20
CA THR A 179 -12.04 11.49 -6.55
C THR A 179 -13.23 11.11 -7.43
N GLY A 180 -13.72 9.87 -7.35
CA GLY A 180 -14.93 9.43 -8.06
C GLY A 180 -16.19 10.20 -7.64
N MET A 181 -16.34 10.43 -6.33
CA MET A 181 -17.41 11.24 -5.76
C MET A 181 -17.29 12.70 -6.19
N ALA A 182 -16.08 13.28 -6.15
CA ALA A 182 -15.83 14.63 -6.64
C ALA A 182 -16.26 14.78 -8.12
N ARG A 183 -15.83 13.86 -9.00
CA ARG A 183 -16.24 13.85 -10.41
C ARG A 183 -17.76 13.75 -10.59
N THR A 184 -18.42 12.93 -9.77
CA THR A 184 -19.89 12.77 -9.80
C THR A 184 -20.61 14.08 -9.42
N ILE A 185 -20.10 14.81 -8.44
CA ILE A 185 -20.65 16.11 -8.02
C ILE A 185 -20.39 17.17 -9.10
N ILE A 186 -19.19 17.19 -9.68
CA ILE A 186 -18.81 18.11 -10.75
C ILE A 186 -19.73 17.93 -11.96
N ALA A 187 -20.04 16.69 -12.35
CA ALA A 187 -20.97 16.42 -13.45
C ALA A 187 -22.38 16.98 -13.22
N ARG A 188 -22.78 17.23 -11.95
CA ARG A 188 -24.09 17.80 -11.60
C ARG A 188 -24.06 19.32 -11.41
N THR A 189 -22.91 19.86 -10.99
CA THR A 189 -22.78 21.27 -10.57
C THR A 189 -22.03 22.13 -11.58
N TYR A 190 -21.25 21.52 -12.47
CA TYR A 190 -20.34 22.19 -13.40
C TYR A 190 -19.29 23.09 -12.72
N LEU A 191 -18.95 22.80 -11.45
CA LEU A 191 -18.00 23.56 -10.62
C LEU A 191 -16.75 22.73 -10.27
N PRO A 192 -15.83 22.48 -11.23
CA PRO A 192 -14.67 21.63 -10.99
C PRO A 192 -13.67 22.21 -9.99
N VAL A 193 -13.46 23.54 -9.98
CA VAL A 193 -12.46 24.19 -9.13
C VAL A 193 -12.83 24.04 -7.65
N GLU A 194 -14.07 24.37 -7.29
CA GLU A 194 -14.58 24.29 -5.92
C GLU A 194 -14.54 22.86 -5.38
N ILE A 195 -15.00 21.89 -6.17
CA ILE A 195 -15.15 20.50 -5.71
C ILE A 195 -13.79 19.80 -5.65
N PHE A 196 -12.89 20.02 -6.60
CA PHE A 196 -11.53 19.48 -6.49
C PHE A 196 -10.70 20.17 -5.41
N PHE A 197 -10.94 21.46 -5.14
CA PHE A 197 -10.34 22.12 -3.98
C PHE A 197 -10.77 21.43 -2.68
N ALA A 198 -12.07 21.20 -2.50
CA ALA A 198 -12.59 20.48 -1.33
C ALA A 198 -12.02 19.05 -1.23
N ALA A 199 -12.02 18.28 -2.31
CA ALA A 199 -11.43 16.94 -2.34
C ALA A 199 -9.92 16.95 -2.04
N GLY A 200 -9.19 17.95 -2.54
CA GLY A 200 -7.77 18.15 -2.24
C GLY A 200 -7.51 18.40 -0.75
N VAL A 201 -8.37 19.18 -0.09
CA VAL A 201 -8.32 19.37 1.37
C VAL A 201 -8.55 18.05 2.11
N PHE A 202 -9.50 17.21 1.68
CA PHE A 202 -9.69 15.88 2.26
C PHE A 202 -8.44 15.00 2.12
N TYR A 203 -7.85 14.89 0.93
CA TYR A 203 -6.60 14.14 0.74
C TYR A 203 -5.47 14.68 1.61
N LEU A 204 -5.34 16.00 1.73
CA LEU A 204 -4.33 16.65 2.57
C LEU A 204 -4.51 16.30 4.05
N VAL A 205 -5.75 16.37 4.55
CA VAL A 205 -6.07 16.02 5.94
C VAL A 205 -5.80 14.54 6.20
N MET A 206 -6.26 13.64 5.32
CA MET A 206 -5.99 12.20 5.44
C MET A 206 -4.49 11.90 5.44
N ALA A 207 -3.73 12.48 4.50
CA ALA A 207 -2.29 12.32 4.44
C ALA A 207 -1.59 12.87 5.69
N TYR A 208 -2.01 14.05 6.19
CA TYR A 208 -1.47 14.64 7.42
C TYR A 208 -1.69 13.73 8.64
N VAL A 209 -2.90 13.17 8.80
CA VAL A 209 -3.21 12.23 9.88
C VAL A 209 -2.33 10.99 9.79
N LEU A 210 -2.17 10.38 8.61
CA LEU A 210 -1.29 9.22 8.41
C LEU A 210 0.17 9.56 8.73
N VAL A 211 0.70 10.68 8.21
CA VAL A 211 2.07 11.14 8.49
C VAL A 211 2.29 11.34 9.98
N ARG A 212 1.35 11.97 10.68
CA ARG A 212 1.41 12.17 12.13
C ARG A 212 1.40 10.82 12.87
N GLY A 213 0.52 9.90 12.48
CA GLY A 213 0.45 8.55 13.04
C GLY A 213 1.79 7.81 12.90
N PHE A 214 2.39 7.83 11.70
CA PHE A 214 3.69 7.20 11.47
C PHE A 214 4.83 7.89 12.22
N LYS A 215 4.83 9.22 12.36
CA LYS A 215 5.83 9.93 13.17
C LYS A 215 5.74 9.56 14.65
N LEU A 216 4.53 9.35 15.19
CA LEU A 216 4.36 8.88 16.56
C LEU A 216 4.87 7.44 16.72
N LEU A 217 4.56 6.57 15.76
CA LEU A 217 5.05 5.19 15.73
C LEU A 217 6.58 5.14 15.61
N GLU A 218 7.19 5.99 14.78
CA GLU A 218 8.64 6.09 14.64
C GLU A 218 9.29 6.53 15.96
N ARG A 219 8.72 7.53 16.64
CA ARG A 219 9.22 7.98 17.96
C ARG A 219 9.14 6.89 19.02
N TRP A 220 8.07 6.10 19.02
CA TRP A 220 7.91 4.99 19.97
C TRP A 220 8.88 3.83 19.67
N LEU A 221 9.15 3.56 18.39
CA LEU A 221 10.08 2.51 17.96
C LEU A 221 11.55 2.93 17.99
N ARG A 222 11.83 4.23 18.01
CA ARG A 222 13.14 4.79 18.38
C ARG A 222 13.36 4.56 19.87
N VAL A 223 13.84 3.36 20.21
CA VAL A 223 14.70 3.22 21.36
C VAL A 223 16.02 3.86 20.95
N ASP A 224 16.47 4.87 21.70
CA ASP A 224 17.80 5.46 21.61
C ASP A 224 18.85 4.37 21.84
N ALA A 225 19.09 3.54 20.82
CA ALA A 225 20.26 2.70 20.75
C ALA A 225 21.41 3.65 20.43
N CYS A 226 22.02 4.16 21.51
CA CYS A 226 23.31 4.82 21.56
C CYS A 226 23.92 5.00 20.18
N GLN A 227 23.65 6.14 19.55
CA GLN A 227 24.53 6.63 18.49
C GLN A 227 25.86 6.98 19.17
N GLY A 228 26.65 5.95 19.49
CA GLY A 228 28.08 6.09 19.65
C GLY A 228 28.64 6.41 18.28
N ARG A 229 28.69 7.71 17.98
CA ARG A 229 29.75 8.27 17.17
C ARG A 229 30.97 8.46 18.06
#